data_AF-A0A0K6G1M1-F1
#
_entry.id   AF-A0A0K6G1M1-F1
#
_cell.length_a   1.000
_cell.length_b   1.000
_cell.length_c   1.000
_cell.angle_alpha   90.00
_cell.angle_beta   90.00
_cell.angle_gamma   90.00
#
_symmetry.space_group_name_H-M   'P 1'
#
loop_
_entity.id
_entity.type
_entity.pdbx_description
1 polymer ?
#
loop_
_entity_poly.entity_id
_entity_poly.type
_entity_poly.pdbx_seq_one_letter_code
_entity_poly.pdbx_strand_id
1 'polypeptide(L)'
;MEEHRDQSLYASFLGGLTYVQHTPTPFITTFILIHLSAPALASAGGTDTANQVMLLGREYYHGLPQENLLVFLPITVHVGASLVKRGVKLVHQIFVGSRARGDLTTQESTTSNSSSLAASDILVWTGYPLLLVLAPHIATHRLIPSTPAPPISSLSPSELDYNFGLVSPMQSTVCQ
;
A
#
# COMPACT_ATOMS: atom_id res chain seq x y z
N MET A 1 40.07 -19.04 -2.07
CA MET A 1 38.95 -19.67 -2.81
C MET A 1 37.58 -19.43 -2.15
N GLU A 2 37.50 -18.99 -0.89
CA GLU A 2 36.21 -18.78 -0.21
C GLU A 2 35.49 -17.48 -0.63
N GLU A 3 36.24 -16.40 -0.87
CA GLU A 3 35.66 -15.08 -1.19
C GLU A 3 34.81 -15.04 -2.48
N HIS A 4 35.15 -15.82 -3.50
CA HIS A 4 34.39 -15.90 -4.75
C HIS A 4 33.06 -16.69 -4.58
N ARG A 5 33.00 -17.58 -3.59
CA ARG A 5 31.77 -18.36 -3.29
C ARG A 5 30.74 -17.47 -2.59
N ASP A 6 31.17 -16.66 -1.64
CA ASP A 6 30.29 -15.77 -0.88
C ASP A 6 29.66 -14.68 -1.76
N GLN A 7 30.43 -14.14 -2.71
CA GLN A 7 29.91 -13.17 -3.69
C GLN A 7 28.86 -13.78 -4.63
N SER A 8 29.08 -15.02 -5.09
CA SER A 8 28.11 -15.73 -5.94
C SER A 8 26.81 -16.04 -5.18
N LEU A 9 26.90 -16.49 -3.93
CA LEU A 9 25.74 -16.78 -3.10
C LEU A 9 24.94 -15.50 -2.80
N TYR A 10 25.61 -14.39 -2.50
CA TYR A 10 24.98 -13.09 -2.30
C TYR A 10 24.24 -12.62 -3.56
N ALA A 11 24.88 -12.72 -4.74
CA ALA A 11 24.28 -12.30 -6.01
C ALA A 11 23.03 -13.12 -6.35
N SER A 12 23.08 -14.45 -6.19
CA SER A 12 21.93 -15.33 -6.39
C SER A 12 20.79 -15.03 -5.41
N PHE A 13 21.12 -14.79 -4.14
CA PHE A 13 20.14 -14.44 -3.12
C PHE A 13 19.43 -13.11 -3.43
N LEU A 14 20.19 -12.09 -3.83
CA LEU A 14 19.64 -10.77 -4.21
C LEU A 14 18.79 -10.86 -5.48
N GLY A 15 19.16 -11.73 -6.42
CA GLY A 15 18.38 -12.04 -7.61
C GLY A 15 17.03 -12.67 -7.26
N GLY A 16 17.03 -13.71 -6.41
CA GLY A 16 15.81 -14.36 -5.95
C GLY A 16 14.87 -13.39 -5.22
N LEU A 17 15.42 -12.54 -4.36
CA LEU A 17 14.62 -11.55 -3.63
C LEU A 17 14.01 -10.48 -4.54
N THR A 18 14.73 -10.10 -5.60
CA THR A 18 14.22 -9.19 -6.63
C THR A 18 13.07 -9.82 -7.39
N TYR A 19 13.16 -11.11 -7.71
CA TYR A 19 12.07 -11.85 -8.35
C TYR A 19 10.81 -11.85 -7.45
N VAL A 20 10.96 -12.25 -6.19
CA VAL A 20 9.87 -12.27 -5.21
C VAL A 20 9.24 -10.88 -5.01
N GLN A 21 10.03 -9.81 -5.08
CA GLN A 21 9.54 -8.43 -4.97
C GLN A 21 8.69 -7.98 -6.18
N HIS A 22 9.02 -8.46 -7.39
CA HIS A 22 8.33 -8.07 -8.63
C HIS A 22 7.08 -8.91 -8.93
N THR A 23 7.03 -10.17 -8.49
CA THR A 23 5.85 -11.03 -8.65
C THR A 23 4.54 -10.39 -8.17
N PRO A 24 4.46 -9.70 -7.01
CA PRO A 24 3.22 -9.08 -6.54
C PRO A 24 2.89 -7.74 -7.22
N THR A 25 3.81 -7.13 -7.98
CA THR A 25 3.60 -5.82 -8.61
C THR A 25 2.31 -5.72 -9.45
N PRO A 26 1.98 -6.64 -10.37
CA PRO A 26 0.74 -6.53 -11.16
C PRO A 26 -0.51 -6.54 -10.29
N PHE A 27 -0.54 -7.34 -9.21
CA PHE A 27 -1.68 -7.40 -8.29
C PHE A 27 -1.86 -6.08 -7.52
N ILE A 28 -0.76 -5.51 -7.02
CA ILE A 28 -0.76 -4.22 -6.34
C ILE A 28 -1.22 -3.12 -7.30
N THR A 29 -0.76 -3.14 -8.55
CA THR A 29 -1.16 -2.17 -9.58
C THR A 29 -2.66 -2.24 -9.85
N THR A 30 -3.21 -3.44 -10.08
CA THR A 30 -4.64 -3.63 -10.31
C THR A 30 -5.46 -3.17 -9.10
N PHE A 31 -5.01 -3.50 -7.89
CA PHE A 31 -5.65 -3.03 -6.66
C PHE A 31 -5.68 -1.51 -6.60
N ILE A 32 -4.55 -0.82 -6.83
CA ILE A 32 -4.49 0.65 -6.80
C ILE A 32 -5.40 1.25 -7.87
N LEU A 33 -5.43 0.72 -9.09
CA LEU A 33 -6.30 1.23 -10.15
C LEU A 33 -7.78 1.18 -9.76
N ILE A 34 -8.21 0.06 -9.20
CA ILE A 34 -9.60 -0.14 -8.81
C ILE A 34 -9.93 0.67 -7.56
N HIS A 35 -9.06 0.67 -6.56
CA HIS A 35 -9.24 1.41 -5.32
C HIS A 35 -9.28 2.93 -5.56
N LEU A 36 -8.47 3.44 -6.49
CA LEU A 36 -8.40 4.86 -6.82
C LEU A 36 -9.55 5.31 -7.75
N SER A 37 -10.24 4.36 -8.41
CA SER A 37 -11.33 4.69 -9.34
C SER A 37 -12.50 5.41 -8.66
N ALA A 38 -12.95 4.96 -7.48
CA ALA A 38 -14.05 5.59 -6.76
C ALA A 38 -13.69 7.00 -6.25
N PRO A 39 -12.54 7.23 -5.58
CA PRO A 39 -12.07 8.58 -5.22
C PRO A 39 -11.86 9.51 -6.42
N ALA A 40 -11.32 8.99 -7.53
CA ALA A 40 -11.12 9.77 -8.75
C ALA A 40 -12.47 10.20 -9.37
N LEU A 41 -13.43 9.29 -9.43
CA LEU A 41 -14.77 9.58 -9.93
C LEU A 41 -15.56 10.50 -8.99
N ALA A 42 -15.31 10.45 -7.67
CA ALA A 42 -15.89 11.43 -6.75
C ALA A 42 -15.48 12.87 -7.11
N SER A 43 -14.23 13.04 -7.58
CA SER A 43 -13.67 14.35 -7.94
C SER A 43 -14.17 14.86 -9.30
N ALA A 44 -14.48 13.95 -10.24
CA ALA A 44 -14.89 14.32 -11.61
C ALA A 44 -16.42 14.24 -11.85
N GLY A 45 -17.10 13.28 -11.24
CA GLY A 45 -18.49 12.91 -11.49
C GLY A 45 -19.40 12.94 -10.26
N GLY A 46 -18.92 13.51 -9.15
CA GLY A 46 -19.69 13.68 -7.91
C GLY A 46 -19.89 12.41 -7.10
N THR A 47 -20.63 12.54 -5.99
CA THR A 47 -20.84 11.49 -4.98
C THR A 47 -21.68 10.31 -5.50
N ASP A 48 -22.61 10.55 -6.42
CA ASP A 48 -23.50 9.50 -6.95
C ASP A 48 -22.74 8.47 -7.78
N THR A 49 -21.84 8.94 -8.64
CA THR A 49 -20.98 8.08 -9.47
C THR A 49 -20.01 7.29 -8.60
N ALA A 50 -19.44 7.92 -7.57
CA ALA A 50 -18.58 7.24 -6.61
C ALA A 50 -19.32 6.14 -5.83
N ASN A 51 -20.58 6.39 -5.44
CA ASN A 51 -21.42 5.40 -4.76
C ASN A 51 -21.72 4.17 -5.64
N GLN A 52 -22.01 4.37 -6.93
CA GLN A 52 -22.24 3.25 -7.86
C GLN A 52 -21.00 2.36 -8.00
N VAL A 53 -19.81 2.97 -8.14
CA VAL A 53 -18.56 2.21 -8.24
C VAL A 53 -18.21 1.50 -6.93
N MET A 54 -18.48 2.12 -5.79
CA MET A 54 -18.31 1.49 -4.48
C MET A 54 -19.23 0.27 -4.30
N LEU A 55 -20.49 0.34 -4.76
CA LEU A 55 -21.42 -0.78 -4.73
C LEU A 55 -20.96 -1.92 -5.65
N LEU A 56 -20.46 -1.59 -6.84
CA LEU A 56 -19.90 -2.58 -7.76
C LEU A 56 -18.67 -3.28 -7.17
N GLY A 57 -17.79 -2.51 -6.52
CA GLY A 57 -16.60 -3.04 -5.85
C GLY A 57 -16.95 -4.03 -4.74
N ARG A 58 -18.07 -3.82 -4.03
CA ARG A 58 -18.54 -4.73 -2.98
C ARG A 58 -18.88 -6.10 -3.54
N GLU A 59 -19.70 -6.17 -4.57
CA GLU A 59 -20.12 -7.45 -5.18
C GLU A 59 -18.92 -8.24 -5.73
N TYR A 60 -17.91 -7.55 -6.26
CA TYR A 60 -16.77 -8.19 -6.92
C TYR A 60 -15.62 -8.59 -5.96
N TYR A 61 -15.47 -7.93 -4.81
CA TYR A 61 -14.33 -8.12 -3.90
C TYR A 61 -14.67 -8.75 -2.54
N HIS A 62 -15.93 -8.74 -2.09
CA HIS A 62 -16.30 -9.26 -0.76
C HIS A 62 -16.41 -10.80 -0.67
N GLY A 63 -16.09 -11.55 -1.72
CA GLY A 63 -16.05 -13.02 -1.65
C GLY A 63 -14.89 -13.51 -0.77
N LEU A 64 -15.16 -14.10 0.40
CA LEU A 64 -14.14 -14.86 1.14
C LEU A 64 -13.72 -16.07 0.28
N PRO A 65 -12.41 -16.33 0.04
CA PRO A 65 -11.18 -15.80 0.67
C PRO A 65 -10.40 -14.75 -0.14
N GLN A 66 -11.00 -14.16 -1.16
CA GLN A 66 -10.32 -13.43 -2.23
C GLN A 66 -9.63 -12.13 -1.75
N GLU A 67 -10.22 -11.42 -0.80
CA GLU A 67 -9.70 -10.14 -0.31
C GLU A 67 -8.36 -10.27 0.42
N ASN A 68 -8.22 -11.28 1.29
CA ASN A 68 -6.98 -11.51 2.02
C ASN A 68 -5.85 -12.00 1.11
N LEU A 69 -6.20 -12.82 0.13
CA LEU A 69 -5.22 -13.43 -0.76
C LEU A 69 -4.76 -12.49 -1.88
N LEU A 70 -5.63 -11.61 -2.40
CA LEU A 70 -5.29 -10.72 -3.51
C LEU A 70 -4.72 -9.37 -3.07
N VAL A 71 -4.94 -8.94 -1.81
CA VAL A 71 -4.50 -7.62 -1.35
C VAL A 71 -3.40 -7.73 -0.30
N PHE A 72 -3.65 -8.42 0.81
CA PHE A 72 -2.68 -8.47 1.91
C PHE A 72 -1.45 -9.31 1.58
N LEU A 73 -1.62 -10.44 0.88
CA LEU A 73 -0.49 -11.29 0.52
C LEU A 73 0.48 -10.56 -0.44
N PRO A 74 0.05 -9.95 -1.56
CA PRO A 74 0.95 -9.23 -2.44
C PRO A 74 1.68 -8.07 -1.76
N ILE A 75 0.96 -7.27 -0.95
CA ILE A 75 1.56 -6.14 -0.22
C ILE A 75 2.60 -6.64 0.79
N THR A 76 2.27 -7.67 1.57
CA THR A 76 3.19 -8.23 2.57
C THR A 76 4.44 -8.80 1.92
N VAL A 77 4.29 -9.55 0.81
CA VAL A 77 5.42 -10.10 0.05
C VAL A 77 6.28 -8.98 -0.53
N HIS A 78 5.66 -7.95 -1.12
CA HIS A 78 6.38 -6.83 -1.73
C HIS A 78 7.17 -6.00 -0.72
N VAL A 79 6.53 -5.62 0.40
CA VAL A 79 7.16 -4.84 1.47
C VAL A 79 8.22 -5.69 2.19
N GLY A 80 7.90 -6.94 2.52
CA GLY A 80 8.82 -7.87 3.16
C GLY A 80 10.08 -8.09 2.34
N ALA A 81 9.95 -8.37 1.05
CA ALA A 81 11.10 -8.55 0.16
C ALA A 81 11.96 -7.27 0.06
N SER A 82 11.33 -6.10 0.00
CA SER A 82 12.02 -4.80 -0.05
C SER A 82 12.81 -4.51 1.23
N LEU A 83 12.26 -4.83 2.40
CA LEU A 83 12.92 -4.65 3.70
C LEU A 83 14.11 -5.61 3.85
N VAL A 84 13.94 -6.89 3.51
CA VAL A 84 15.02 -7.89 3.58
C VAL A 84 16.17 -7.51 2.64
N LYS A 85 15.87 -7.02 1.43
CA LYS A 85 16.89 -6.64 0.44
C LYS A 85 17.74 -5.49 0.94
N ARG A 86 17.09 -4.52 1.60
CA ARG A 86 17.76 -3.38 2.22
C ARG A 86 18.59 -3.78 3.43
N GLY A 87 18.07 -4.65 4.29
CA GLY A 87 18.81 -5.19 5.43
C GLY A 87 20.08 -5.91 5.00
N VAL A 88 19.98 -6.77 3.98
CA VAL A 88 21.12 -7.52 3.42
C VAL A 88 22.16 -6.61 2.78
N LYS A 89 21.73 -5.59 2.00
CA LYS A 89 22.65 -4.58 1.45
C LYS A 89 23.34 -3.77 2.54
N LEU A 90 22.62 -3.36 3.57
CA LEU A 90 23.15 -2.58 4.69
C LEU A 90 24.18 -3.39 5.49
N VAL A 91 23.85 -4.63 5.85
CA VAL A 91 24.77 -5.55 6.53
C VAL A 91 26.00 -5.79 5.69
N HIS A 92 25.84 -6.08 4.40
CA HIS A 92 26.99 -6.28 3.49
C HIS A 92 27.86 -5.02 3.40
N GLN A 93 27.27 -3.82 3.28
CA GLN A 93 28.03 -2.56 3.27
C GLN A 93 28.76 -2.29 4.58
N ILE A 94 28.17 -2.59 5.73
CA ILE A 94 28.83 -2.39 7.03
C ILE A 94 29.99 -3.37 7.19
N PHE A 95 29.81 -4.65 6.85
CA PHE A 95 30.84 -5.68 7.01
C PHE A 95 31.97 -5.57 5.99
N VAL A 96 31.66 -5.28 4.73
CA VAL A 96 32.67 -5.19 3.65
C VAL A 96 33.22 -3.77 3.50
N GLY A 97 32.38 -2.74 3.64
CA GLY A 97 32.79 -1.33 3.51
C GLY A 97 33.67 -0.84 4.66
N SER A 98 33.56 -1.44 5.85
CA SER A 98 34.49 -1.14 6.96
C SER A 98 35.93 -1.56 6.67
N ARG A 99 36.17 -2.50 5.74
CA ARG A 99 37.53 -2.85 5.26
C ARG A 99 38.10 -1.84 4.27
N ALA A 100 37.25 -1.15 3.51
CA ALA A 100 37.67 -0.16 2.51
C ALA A 100 37.87 1.26 3.09
N ARG A 101 37.31 1.54 4.28
CA ARG A 101 37.44 2.84 4.96
C ARG A 101 38.78 3.07 5.67
N GLY A 102 39.77 2.20 5.45
CA GLY A 102 41.16 2.41 5.89
C GLY A 102 42.03 3.11 4.85
N ASP A 103 41.60 3.18 3.59
CA ASP A 103 42.48 3.55 2.47
C ASP A 103 41.69 4.27 1.35
N LEU A 104 41.31 5.53 1.57
CA LEU A 104 41.33 6.60 0.54
C LEU A 104 40.74 7.91 1.07
N THR A 105 41.63 8.84 1.41
CA THR A 105 41.47 10.26 1.08
C THR A 105 41.96 10.45 -0.35
N THR A 106 41.12 10.27 -1.36
CA THR A 106 41.33 10.93 -2.67
C THR A 106 40.00 11.00 -3.40
N GLN A 107 39.70 12.23 -3.76
CA GLN A 107 38.60 12.74 -4.54
C GLN A 107 38.54 12.02 -5.90
N GLU A 108 37.45 11.32 -6.18
CA GLU A 108 37.07 11.02 -7.57
C GLU A 108 35.58 11.36 -7.76
N SER A 109 35.37 12.59 -8.22
CA SER A 109 34.10 13.06 -8.77
C SER A 109 33.93 12.47 -10.16
N THR A 110 33.59 11.19 -10.27
CA THR A 110 33.19 10.59 -11.54
C THR A 110 31.68 10.78 -11.70
N THR A 111 31.32 11.49 -12.77
CA THR A 111 29.96 11.69 -13.28
C THR A 111 29.23 10.35 -13.40
N SER A 112 28.53 9.97 -12.35
CA SER A 112 27.77 8.73 -12.28
C SER A 112 26.32 9.03 -12.59
N ASN A 113 25.74 8.23 -13.49
CA ASN A 113 24.38 8.32 -14.00
C ASN A 113 23.35 8.57 -12.89
N SER A 114 22.96 9.83 -12.74
CA SER A 114 22.08 10.34 -11.68
C SER A 114 20.65 9.80 -11.78
N SER A 115 20.25 9.26 -12.93
CA SER A 115 18.90 8.76 -13.19
C SER A 115 18.55 7.47 -12.43
N SER A 116 19.49 6.53 -12.27
CA SER A 116 19.24 5.26 -11.57
C SER A 116 19.20 5.42 -10.04
N LEU A 117 20.05 6.31 -9.53
CA LEU A 117 20.06 6.70 -8.12
C LEU A 117 18.81 7.52 -7.77
N ALA A 118 18.48 8.53 -8.58
CA ALA A 118 17.30 9.37 -8.36
C ALA A 118 15.98 8.57 -8.36
N ALA A 119 15.80 7.61 -9.28
CA ALA A 119 14.57 6.79 -9.31
C ALA A 119 14.45 5.90 -8.06
N SER A 120 15.57 5.33 -7.60
CA SER A 120 15.62 4.54 -6.37
C SER A 120 15.34 5.42 -5.15
N ASP A 121 15.91 6.62 -5.11
CA ASP A 121 15.74 7.57 -4.02
C ASP A 121 14.30 8.08 -3.96
N ILE A 122 13.68 8.41 -5.10
CA ILE A 122 12.28 8.83 -5.20
C ILE A 122 11.35 7.72 -4.71
N LEU A 123 11.51 6.48 -5.18
CA LEU A 123 10.64 5.36 -4.78
C LEU A 123 10.73 5.08 -3.27
N VAL A 124 11.92 5.25 -2.70
CA VAL A 124 12.14 5.10 -1.26
C VAL A 124 11.49 6.24 -0.49
N TRP A 125 11.63 7.47 -1.01
CA TRP A 125 11.08 8.66 -0.39
C TRP A 125 9.56 8.67 -0.39
N THR A 126 8.92 8.14 -1.45
CA THR A 126 7.46 8.00 -1.53
C THR A 126 6.94 6.83 -0.69
N GLY A 127 7.75 5.80 -0.46
CA GLY A 127 7.38 4.64 0.36
C GLY A 127 7.18 4.96 1.85
N TYR A 128 7.96 5.87 2.43
CA TYR A 128 7.84 6.26 3.84
C TYR A 128 6.51 6.95 4.22
N PRO A 129 6.07 8.02 3.54
CA PRO A 129 4.79 8.64 3.83
C PRO A 129 3.64 7.69 3.50
N LEU A 130 3.79 6.83 2.47
CA LEU A 130 2.79 5.83 2.14
C LEU A 130 2.59 4.85 3.30
N LEU A 131 3.66 4.35 3.93
CA LEU A 131 3.55 3.48 5.10
C LEU A 131 2.86 4.17 6.29
N LEU A 132 3.14 5.46 6.50
CA LEU A 132 2.51 6.24 7.56
C LEU A 132 1.00 6.40 7.36
N VAL A 133 0.54 6.61 6.12
CA VAL A 133 -0.88 6.78 5.78
C VAL A 133 -1.61 5.44 5.66
N LEU A 134 -0.90 4.37 5.27
CA LEU A 134 -1.52 3.07 5.01
C LEU A 134 -2.10 2.44 6.28
N ALA A 135 -1.40 2.53 7.42
CA ALA A 135 -1.88 1.98 8.69
C ALA A 135 -3.22 2.60 9.14
N PRO A 136 -3.37 3.94 9.26
CA PRO A 136 -4.65 4.54 9.61
C PRO A 136 -5.72 4.33 8.52
N HIS A 137 -5.35 4.29 7.23
CA HIS A 137 -6.28 3.99 6.14
C HIS A 137 -6.93 2.60 6.30
N ILE A 138 -6.11 1.56 6.53
CA ILE A 138 -6.61 0.19 6.78
C ILE A 138 -7.44 0.14 8.07
N ALA A 139 -6.99 0.82 9.13
CA ALA A 139 -7.71 0.84 10.40
C ALA A 139 -9.11 1.43 10.24
N THR A 140 -9.23 2.61 9.63
CA THR A 140 -10.49 3.33 9.47
C THR A 140 -11.44 2.66 8.48
N HIS A 141 -10.95 2.19 7.34
CA HIS A 141 -11.83 1.66 6.29
C HIS A 141 -12.10 0.17 6.42
N ARG A 142 -11.33 -0.56 7.24
CA ARG A 142 -11.45 -2.02 7.32
C ARG A 142 -11.56 -2.55 8.73
N LEU A 143 -10.64 -2.21 9.64
CA LEU A 143 -10.67 -2.77 10.99
C LEU A 143 -11.84 -2.24 11.81
N ILE A 144 -12.06 -0.92 11.83
CA ILE A 144 -13.11 -0.28 12.62
C ILE A 144 -14.52 -0.75 12.20
N PRO A 145 -14.91 -0.74 10.90
CA PRO A 145 -16.23 -1.20 10.47
C PRO A 145 -16.44 -2.71 10.63
N SER A 146 -15.36 -3.50 10.67
CA SER A 146 -15.44 -4.96 10.89
C SER A 146 -15.49 -5.35 12.36
N THR A 147 -15.37 -4.39 13.29
CA THR A 147 -15.52 -4.68 14.71
C THR A 147 -16.99 -4.92 15.06
N PRO A 148 -17.32 -5.94 15.87
CA PRO A 148 -18.69 -6.16 16.35
C PRO A 148 -19.11 -5.14 17.43
N ALA A 149 -18.26 -4.16 17.74
CA ALA A 149 -18.61 -3.08 18.65
C ALA A 149 -19.70 -2.23 17.98
N PRO A 150 -20.82 -1.94 18.68
CA PRO A 150 -21.94 -1.25 18.08
C PRO A 150 -21.51 0.14 17.58
N PRO A 151 -21.72 0.47 16.30
CA PRO A 151 -21.49 1.83 15.82
C PRO A 151 -22.62 2.68 16.40
N ILE A 152 -22.28 3.53 17.36
CA ILE A 152 -23.05 4.74 17.74
C ILE A 152 -24.57 4.49 17.73
N SER A 153 -25.08 3.80 18.75
CA SER A 153 -26.51 3.53 18.97
C SER A 153 -27.34 4.79 19.27
N SER A 154 -26.86 5.98 18.90
CA SER A 154 -27.53 7.27 19.05
C SER A 154 -27.83 7.96 17.71
N LEU A 155 -27.48 7.38 16.57
CA LEU A 155 -27.84 7.91 15.25
C LEU A 155 -28.97 7.06 14.65
N SER A 156 -30.13 7.71 14.45
CA SER A 156 -31.30 7.12 13.80
C SER A 156 -30.94 6.68 12.37
N PRO A 157 -31.52 5.57 11.84
CA PRO A 157 -31.28 5.09 10.47
C PRO A 157 -31.49 6.15 9.36
N SER A 158 -32.23 7.22 9.65
CA SER A 158 -32.50 8.35 8.78
C SER A 158 -31.37 9.38 8.64
N GLU A 159 -30.33 9.34 9.48
CA GLU A 159 -29.15 10.25 9.42
C GLU A 159 -28.00 9.69 8.56
N LEU A 160 -28.09 8.43 8.15
CA LEU A 160 -27.09 7.72 7.33
C LEU A 160 -27.47 7.67 5.84
N ASP A 161 -28.55 8.36 5.46
CA ASP A 161 -29.01 8.46 4.08
C ASP A 161 -28.65 9.85 3.52
N TYR A 162 -27.78 9.92 2.51
CA TYR A 162 -27.40 11.20 1.85
C TYR A 162 -28.59 11.89 1.14
N ASN A 163 -29.76 11.24 1.11
CA ASN A 163 -30.99 11.72 0.48
C ASN A 163 -32.00 12.42 1.42
N PHE A 164 -31.73 12.50 2.73
CA PHE A 164 -32.70 13.02 3.71
C PHE A 164 -32.84 14.56 3.74
N GLY A 165 -32.51 15.24 2.63
CA GLY A 165 -32.60 16.69 2.50
C GLY A 165 -33.83 17.20 1.73
N LEU A 166 -34.60 16.34 1.04
CA LEU A 166 -35.56 16.86 0.05
C LEU A 166 -37.04 16.49 0.20
N VAL A 167 -37.45 15.59 1.11
CA VAL A 167 -38.89 15.31 1.27
C VAL A 167 -39.25 14.98 2.72
N SER A 168 -39.46 16.01 3.54
CA SER A 168 -40.29 15.89 4.75
C SER A 168 -41.63 16.57 4.47
N PRO A 169 -42.72 15.83 4.17
CA PRO A 169 -44.04 16.31 4.47
C PRO A 169 -44.27 16.10 5.97
N MET A 170 -44.42 17.25 6.62
CA MET A 170 -44.95 17.49 7.93
C MET A 170 -46.02 16.47 8.37
N GLN A 171 -45.82 15.95 9.59
CA GLN A 171 -46.79 15.46 10.59
C GLN A 171 -48.27 15.33 10.21
N SER A 172 -48.88 14.18 10.55
CA SER A 172 -49.94 14.14 11.59
C SER A 172 -50.39 12.71 11.87
N THR A 173 -50.12 12.26 13.09
CA THR A 173 -51.05 11.65 14.05
C THR A 173 -52.37 11.08 13.51
N VAL A 174 -52.65 9.81 13.83
CA VAL A 174 -53.79 9.33 14.66
C VAL A 174 -53.86 7.80 14.53
N CYS A 175 -53.66 7.10 15.65
CA CYS A 175 -54.16 5.74 15.82
C CYS A 175 -55.57 5.84 16.43
N GLN A 176 -56.55 5.26 15.75
CA GLN A 176 -57.73 4.65 16.38
C GLN A 176 -57.62 3.14 16.21
#